data_AF-A0AAQ5YD25-F1
#
_entry.id   AF-A0AAQ5YD25-F1
#
_cell.length_a   1.000
_cell.length_b   1.000
_cell.length_c   1.000
_cell.angle_alpha   90.00
_cell.angle_beta   90.00
_cell.angle_gamma   90.00
#
_symmetry.space_group_name_H-M   'P 1'
#
loop_
_entity.id
_entity.type
_entity.pdbx_description
1 polymer ?
#
loop_
_entity_poly.entity_id
_entity_poly.type
_entity_poly.pdbx_seq_one_letter_code
_entity_poly.pdbx_strand_id
1 'polypeptide(L)'
;SRRTQAPNQLVNWCRGELVDVKHALLLYGVPESVSIAEIEETAESIKVLGKVVVRGKMFHPQQHDANKWWKYLESSVLCRAPD
;
A
#
# COMPACT_ATOMS: atom_id res chain seq x y z
N SER A 1 12.70 17.79 20.74
CA SER A 1 11.93 17.58 19.49
C SER A 1 12.18 16.17 19.00
N ARG A 2 11.37 15.19 19.43
CA ARG A 2 11.48 13.79 18.98
C ARG A 2 10.68 13.67 17.69
N ARG A 3 11.34 13.79 16.54
CA ARG A 3 10.82 13.18 15.31
C ARG A 3 10.86 11.67 15.56
N THR A 4 9.75 11.08 15.94
CA THR A 4 9.53 9.65 15.80
C THR A 4 9.75 9.35 14.31
N GLN A 5 10.92 8.81 13.95
CA GLN A 5 11.11 8.21 12.65
C GLN A 5 10.18 6.99 12.64
N ALA A 6 8.97 7.16 12.11
CA ALA A 6 8.23 6.01 11.64
C ALA A 6 9.20 5.26 10.71
N PRO A 7 9.43 3.95 10.91
CA PRO A 7 10.22 3.17 9.98
C PRO A 7 9.69 3.48 8.57
N ASN A 8 10.58 3.67 7.59
CA ASN A 8 10.16 3.87 6.21
C ASN A 8 9.38 2.62 5.78
N GLN A 9 8.05 2.67 5.92
CA GLN A 9 7.16 1.52 5.81
C GLN A 9 7.40 0.84 4.47
N LEU A 10 7.53 1.63 3.40
CA LEU A 10 7.89 1.15 2.07
C LEU A 10 9.14 0.26 2.06
N VAL A 11 10.23 0.67 2.72
CA VAL A 11 11.49 -0.10 2.76
C VAL A 11 11.32 -1.42 3.50
N ASN A 12 10.59 -1.42 4.62
CA ASN A 12 10.34 -2.64 5.38
C ASN A 12 9.49 -3.64 4.59
N TRP A 13 8.48 -3.13 3.89
CA TRP A 13 7.63 -3.90 3.00
C TRP A 13 8.40 -4.50 1.83
N CYS A 14 9.20 -3.68 1.16
CA CYS A 14 10.06 -4.11 0.05
C CYS A 14 11.01 -5.23 0.48
N ARG A 15 11.57 -5.16 1.69
CA ARG A 15 12.44 -6.20 2.23
C ARG A 15 11.72 -7.55 2.41
N GLY A 16 10.46 -7.54 2.86
CA GLY A 16 9.68 -8.78 3.07
C GLY A 16 9.24 -9.44 1.76
N GLU A 17 8.84 -8.63 0.77
CA GLU A 17 8.27 -9.10 -0.50
C GLU A 17 9.28 -9.21 -1.65
N LEU A 18 10.56 -8.93 -1.37
CA LEU A 18 11.69 -8.89 -2.31
C LEU A 18 11.41 -7.97 -3.52
N VAL A 19 10.87 -6.78 -3.25
CA VAL A 19 10.59 -5.75 -4.25
C VAL A 19 11.70 -4.71 -4.21
N ASP A 20 12.21 -4.29 -5.37
CA ASP A 20 13.12 -3.14 -5.43
C ASP A 20 12.34 -1.87 -5.06
N VAL A 21 12.84 -1.14 -4.07
CA VAL A 21 12.25 0.13 -3.60
C VAL A 21 12.09 1.16 -4.71
N LYS A 22 12.91 1.11 -5.77
CA LYS A 22 12.81 2.01 -6.93
C LYS A 22 11.56 1.75 -7.79
N HIS A 23 11.07 0.51 -7.75
CA HIS A 23 9.93 0.03 -8.51
C HIS A 23 8.74 -0.27 -7.60
N ALA A 24 8.73 0.28 -6.38
CA ALA A 24 7.73 0.00 -5.37
C ALA A 24 6.74 1.16 -5.23
N LEU A 25 5.45 0.83 -5.18
CA LEU A 25 4.38 1.75 -4.80
C LEU A 25 3.69 1.22 -3.55
N LEU A 26 3.46 2.12 -2.59
CA LEU A 26 2.66 1.84 -1.41
C LEU A 26 1.37 2.66 -1.48
N LEU A 27 0.26 1.98 -1.71
CA LEU A 27 -1.07 2.57 -1.75
C LEU A 27 -1.68 2.53 -0.36
N TYR A 28 -2.26 3.64 0.09
CA TYR A 28 -2.91 3.75 1.39
C TYR A 28 -4.42 3.95 1.22
N GLY A 29 -5.20 3.46 2.19
CA GLY A 29 -6.65 3.62 2.22
C GLY A 29 -7.40 2.81 1.16
N VAL A 30 -6.83 1.67 0.76
CA VAL A 30 -7.44 0.77 -0.23
C VAL A 30 -8.45 -0.14 0.46
N PRO A 31 -9.78 0.03 0.29
CA PRO A 31 -10.75 -0.75 1.05
C PRO A 31 -10.54 -2.26 0.90
N GLU A 32 -10.79 -3.03 1.96
CA GLU A 32 -10.52 -4.47 1.96
C GLU A 32 -11.31 -5.22 0.88
N SER A 33 -12.52 -4.73 0.57
CA SER A 33 -13.41 -5.27 -0.44
C SER A 33 -12.89 -5.11 -1.88
N VAL A 34 -11.92 -4.24 -2.13
CA VAL A 34 -11.36 -4.03 -3.46
C VAL A 34 -10.46 -5.21 -3.83
N SER A 35 -10.73 -5.80 -4.99
CA SER A 35 -9.97 -6.93 -5.51
C SER A 35 -8.57 -6.51 -5.97
N ILE A 36 -7.67 -7.49 -6.12
CA ILE A 36 -6.33 -7.24 -6.66
C ILE A 36 -6.43 -6.68 -8.08
N ALA A 37 -7.30 -7.24 -8.92
CA ALA A 37 -7.47 -6.82 -10.31
C ALA A 37 -7.90 -5.35 -10.42
N GLU A 38 -8.85 -4.90 -9.58
CA GLU A 38 -9.27 -3.49 -9.55
C GLU A 38 -8.14 -2.56 -9.10
N ILE A 39 -7.30 -3.00 -8.15
CA ILE A 39 -6.14 -2.21 -7.70
C ILE A 39 -5.10 -2.07 -8.81
N GLU A 40 -4.78 -3.17 -9.49
CA GLU A 40 -3.83 -3.18 -10.61
C GLU A 40 -4.36 -2.33 -11.77
N GLU A 41 -5.60 -2.53 -12.20
CA GLU A 41 -6.24 -1.73 -13.27
C GLU A 41 -6.23 -0.23 -12.94
N THR A 42 -6.59 0.12 -11.70
CA THR A 42 -6.58 1.53 -11.26
C THR A 42 -5.17 2.10 -11.26
N ALA A 43 -4.17 1.36 -10.77
CA ALA A 43 -2.79 1.82 -10.77
C ALA A 43 -2.21 1.96 -12.19
N GLU A 44 -2.56 1.03 -13.09
CA GLU A 44 -2.16 1.05 -14.50
C GLU A 44 -2.80 2.20 -15.30
N SER A 45 -3.93 2.75 -14.83
CA SER A 45 -4.50 3.96 -15.42
C SER A 45 -3.55 5.17 -15.36
N ILE A 46 -2.59 5.16 -14.43
CA ILE A 46 -1.50 6.14 -14.34
C ILE A 46 -0.43 5.74 -15.35
N LYS A 47 -0.53 6.28 -16.58
CA LYS A 47 0.29 5.89 -17.74
C LYS A 47 1.80 5.79 -17.50
N VAL A 48 2.37 6.66 -16.65
CA VAL A 48 3.82 6.66 -16.36
C VAL A 48 4.27 5.44 -15.54
N LEU A 49 3.35 4.78 -14.83
CA LEU A 49 3.66 3.60 -14.02
C LEU A 49 3.69 2.31 -14.85
N GLY A 50 3.13 2.28 -16.05
CA GLY A 50 3.06 1.04 -16.84
C GLY A 50 2.31 -0.09 -16.12
N LYS A 51 2.74 -1.35 -16.34
CA LYS A 51 2.11 -2.55 -15.79
C LYS A 51 2.43 -2.72 -14.30
N VAL A 52 1.42 -2.73 -13.44
CA VAL A 52 1.57 -2.79 -11.99
C VAL A 52 1.12 -4.14 -11.46
N VAL A 53 1.86 -4.71 -10.52
CA VAL A 53 1.53 -6.01 -9.90
C VAL A 53 1.45 -5.86 -8.38
N VAL A 54 0.34 -6.28 -7.78
CA VAL A 54 0.20 -6.29 -6.31
C VAL A 54 1.09 -7.39 -5.72
N ARG A 55 1.81 -7.06 -4.66
CA ARG A 55 2.75 -7.95 -3.96
C ARG A 55 2.27 -8.32 -2.57
N GLY A 56 1.66 -7.39 -1.85
CA GLY A 56 1.11 -7.67 -0.53
C GLY A 56 0.04 -6.66 -0.10
N LYS A 57 -0.88 -7.09 0.77
CA LYS A 57 -1.92 -6.26 1.39
C LYS A 57 -1.75 -6.32 2.92
N MET A 58 -1.71 -5.18 3.58
CA MET A 58 -1.80 -5.06 5.05
C MET A 58 -3.20 -4.65 5.42
N PHE A 59 -3.72 -5.30 6.45
CA PHE A 59 -4.89 -4.83 7.17
C PHE A 59 -4.40 -4.45 8.57
N HIS A 60 -4.64 -3.21 8.98
CA HIS A 60 -4.38 -2.81 10.35
C HIS A 60 -5.61 -3.19 11.20
N PRO A 61 -5.49 -4.19 12.10
CA PRO A 61 -6.60 -4.55 12.96
C PRO A 61 -6.91 -3.38 13.91
N GLN A 62 -8.20 -3.08 14.02
CA GLN A 62 -8.82 -1.98 14.76
C GLN A 62 -8.12 -1.64 16.09
N GLN A 63 -7.70 -0.39 16.25
CA GLN A 63 -7.65 0.23 17.57
C GLN A 63 -9.01 0.87 17.86
N HIS A 64 -9.53 0.58 19.04
CA HIS A 64 -10.94 0.75 19.42
C HIS A 64 -11.27 2.22 19.71
N ASP A 65 -11.34 3.06 18.66
CA ASP A 65 -11.73 4.47 18.77
C ASP A 65 -13.11 4.76 18.15
N ALA A 66 -13.88 5.58 18.86
CA ALA A 66 -15.34 5.71 18.77
C ALA A 66 -15.86 6.61 17.62
N ASN A 67 -15.02 6.92 16.64
CA ASN A 67 -15.33 7.85 15.57
C ASN A 67 -15.09 7.11 14.24
N LYS A 68 -16.14 6.95 13.45
CA LYS A 68 -16.34 5.71 12.64
C LYS A 68 -15.91 5.81 11.17
N TRP A 69 -15.29 6.92 10.76
CA TRP A 69 -15.08 7.25 9.34
C TRP A 69 -13.73 6.81 8.77
N TRP A 70 -12.75 6.43 9.60
CA TRP A 70 -11.42 5.94 9.19
C TRP A 70 -11.32 4.43 9.05
N LYS A 71 -12.40 3.68 9.34
CA LYS A 71 -12.41 2.21 9.26
C LYS A 71 -12.02 1.65 7.88
N TYR A 72 -12.06 2.48 6.85
CA TYR A 72 -11.72 2.13 5.47
C TYR A 72 -10.37 2.71 4.99
N LEU A 73 -9.66 3.47 5.84
CA LEU A 73 -8.49 4.27 5.43
C LEU A 73 -7.14 3.64 5.81
N GLU A 74 -7.11 2.50 6.50
CA GLU A 74 -5.85 1.99 7.07
C GLU A 74 -5.25 0.78 6.36
N SER A 75 -5.90 0.21 5.35
CA SER A 75 -5.28 -0.85 4.56
C SER A 75 -4.24 -0.28 3.61
N SER A 76 -3.08 -0.93 3.58
CA SER A 76 -1.94 -0.55 2.73
C SER A 76 -1.66 -1.66 1.73
N VAL A 77 -1.32 -1.31 0.49
CA VAL A 77 -1.02 -2.29 -0.57
C VAL A 77 0.33 -1.96 -1.18
N LEU A 78 1.24 -2.93 -1.15
CA LEU A 78 2.50 -2.85 -1.87
C LEU A 78 2.32 -3.38 -3.29
N CYS A 79 2.68 -2.56 -4.27
CA CYS A 79 2.71 -2.91 -5.67
C CYS A 79 4.13 -2.80 -6.22
N ARG A 80 4.41 -3.59 -7.26
CA ARG A 80 5.61 -3.51 -8.09
C ARG A 80 5.25 -2.91 -9.45
N ALA A 81 5.82 -1.77 -9.76
CA ALA A 81 5.85 -1.15 -11.08
C ALA A 81 6.93 -1.83 -11.97
N PRO A 82 6.88 -1.67 -13.30
CA PRO A 82 7.93 -2.12 -14.19
C PRO A 82 9.19 -1.25 -14.04
N ASP A 83 10.25 -1.72 -14.70
CA ASP A 83 11.55 -1.04 -14.71
C ASP A 83 11.53 0.29 -15.48
#